data_AF-A0A0V1LUE3-F1
#
_entry.id   AF-A0A0V1LUE3-F1
#
_cell.length_a   1.000
_cell.length_b   1.000
_cell.length_c   1.000
_cell.angle_alpha   90.00
_cell.angle_beta   90.00
_cell.angle_gamma   90.00
#
_symmetry.space_group_name_H-M   'P 1'
#
loop_
_entity.id
_entity.type
_entity.pdbx_description
1 polymer ?
#
loop_
_entity_poly.entity_id
_entity_poly.type
_entity_poly.pdbx_seq_one_letter_code
_entity_poly.pdbx_strand_id
1 'polypeptide(L)'
;MPLWSMTQFFPLMIICSCYYIAQIAEANWLYLAIHQPFAFTVDPQYSYLRAMLTQEQAHRICSSLLYLNEQQRRVCAAHPYTMHSVSVGVRLAIAECQWQFRPERWNCTPIRGANESAFDIFGTMLKSGNRESAFLEAITTAGLVHAIVTACTTGNLTDCSCDMSKNGLEGFQVKSRPDDASENWRWGGCSDNIRYGIIFAREFLDKHVRKQFQQNKDSRDLVILHNQEVENMKRHCRCHGISGSCEMKTCWQQMPKMKEVSEQLKLFYDRSSIQVTKRAKRKLRRKNKYERKIPLRISELVYQNRSPNYCVRDDKMGLLGTYGRQCNRTTLSSDSCDLLCCGRGYDTRLVTKYERCHCKFVWCCYVTCKACNWNVEMHTCK
;
A
#
# COMPACT_ATOMS: atom_id res chain seq x y z
N MET A 1 73.33 -26.02 -12.62
CA MET A 1 72.70 -27.07 -13.45
C MET A 1 72.84 -28.38 -12.69
N PRO A 2 71.77 -29.18 -12.49
CA PRO A 2 70.35 -28.90 -12.77
C PRO A 2 69.79 -27.87 -11.72
N LEU A 3 68.51 -27.62 -11.41
CA LEU A 3 67.15 -28.10 -11.81
C LEU A 3 66.49 -29.31 -11.08
N TRP A 4 65.17 -29.21 -10.86
CA TRP A 4 64.18 -30.16 -10.23
C TRP A 4 64.50 -30.59 -8.78
N SER A 5 63.59 -30.61 -7.78
CA SER A 5 62.18 -30.16 -7.59
C SER A 5 61.92 -30.09 -6.04
N MET A 6 60.76 -29.94 -5.38
CA MET A 6 59.31 -29.86 -5.73
C MET A 6 58.47 -29.21 -4.58
N THR A 7 57.19 -28.92 -4.82
CA THR A 7 56.04 -28.80 -3.86
C THR A 7 56.14 -28.02 -2.52
N GLN A 8 55.36 -26.93 -2.46
CA GLN A 8 54.39 -26.55 -1.39
C GLN A 8 54.84 -26.50 0.10
N PHE A 9 54.99 -25.27 0.60
CA PHE A 9 54.51 -24.86 1.94
C PHE A 9 54.09 -23.38 1.92
N PHE A 10 52.86 -23.07 2.35
CA PHE A 10 52.40 -21.72 2.70
C PHE A 10 51.31 -21.83 3.79
N PRO A 11 51.46 -21.20 4.97
CA PRO A 11 50.62 -21.51 6.14
C PRO A 11 49.34 -20.66 6.26
N LEU A 12 48.23 -21.34 6.53
CA LEU A 12 47.24 -21.04 7.59
C LEU A 12 47.13 -19.56 8.08
N MET A 13 46.64 -18.65 7.25
CA MET A 13 46.32 -17.26 7.65
C MET A 13 44.96 -16.72 7.15
N ILE A 14 44.03 -17.59 6.70
CA ILE A 14 42.68 -17.20 6.25
C ILE A 14 41.61 -18.16 6.79
N ILE A 15 41.43 -18.20 8.12
CA ILE A 15 40.34 -18.98 8.76
C ILE A 15 39.54 -18.13 9.78
N CYS A 16 40.04 -16.97 10.23
CA CYS A 16 39.43 -16.16 11.30
C CYS A 16 38.83 -14.82 10.82
N SER A 17 38.21 -14.78 9.64
CA SER A 17 37.48 -13.61 9.14
C SER A 17 36.02 -13.95 8.82
N CYS A 18 35.16 -13.78 9.83
CA CYS A 18 33.70 -13.77 9.73
C CYS A 18 33.04 -15.03 9.14
N TYR A 19 32.85 -16.05 9.98
CA TYR A 19 31.85 -17.11 9.78
C TYR A 19 30.38 -16.61 9.87
N TYR A 20 30.18 -15.32 9.62
CA TYR A 20 28.90 -14.63 9.56
C TYR A 20 28.54 -14.40 8.08
N ILE A 21 28.12 -15.48 7.40
CA ILE A 21 27.23 -15.32 6.25
C ILE A 21 25.89 -14.85 6.81
N ALA A 22 25.79 -13.54 7.06
CA ALA A 22 24.51 -12.90 7.30
C ALA A 22 23.66 -13.18 6.06
N GLN A 23 22.59 -13.96 6.23
CA GLN A 23 21.59 -14.13 5.18
C GLN A 23 21.10 -12.73 4.82
N ILE A 24 21.39 -12.30 3.58
CA ILE A 24 20.98 -10.98 3.10
C ILE A 24 19.46 -11.03 2.95
N ALA A 25 18.76 -10.63 4.01
CA ALA A 25 17.32 -10.46 3.99
C ALA A 25 16.97 -9.50 2.85
N GLU A 26 16.18 -9.96 1.89
CA GLU A 26 15.76 -9.13 0.76
C GLU A 26 15.04 -7.88 1.26
N ALA A 27 15.41 -6.73 0.71
CA ALA A 27 14.94 -5.43 1.19
C ALA A 27 13.40 -5.29 1.05
N ASN A 28 12.73 -5.22 2.20
CA ASN A 28 11.27 -5.06 2.30
C ASN A 28 10.92 -3.68 2.86
N TRP A 29 10.71 -2.72 1.97
CA TRP A 29 10.45 -1.32 2.29
C TRP A 29 9.18 -1.08 3.12
N LEU A 30 8.25 -2.05 3.15
CA LEU A 30 7.03 -1.97 3.96
C LEU A 30 7.33 -1.95 5.47
N TYR A 31 8.54 -2.33 5.89
CA TYR A 31 9.01 -2.23 7.28
C TYR A 31 8.96 -0.78 7.84
N LEU A 32 8.89 0.24 6.97
CA LEU A 32 8.58 1.63 7.34
C LEU A 32 7.24 1.81 8.09
N ALA A 33 6.33 0.83 7.99
CA ALA A 33 5.11 0.83 8.80
C ALA A 33 5.34 0.56 10.29
N ILE A 34 6.46 -0.07 10.65
CA ILE A 34 6.86 -0.40 12.03
C ILE A 34 7.95 0.56 12.50
N HIS A 35 9.01 0.74 11.70
CA HIS A 35 10.16 1.57 12.05
C HIS A 35 10.13 2.89 11.28
N GLN A 36 9.98 4.01 11.99
CA GLN A 36 9.85 5.35 11.41
C GLN A 36 11.13 6.18 11.65
N PRO A 37 12.19 6.06 10.81
CA PRO A 37 13.50 6.69 11.04
C PRO A 37 13.49 8.22 10.97
N PHE A 38 12.40 8.82 10.48
CA PHE A 38 12.18 10.26 10.40
C PHE A 38 10.92 10.68 11.20
N ALA A 39 10.59 9.94 12.25
CA ALA A 39 9.65 10.38 13.27
C ALA A 39 10.34 11.39 14.21
N PHE A 40 10.61 12.59 13.70
CA PHE A 40 10.99 13.72 14.54
C PHE A 40 9.85 13.96 15.53
N THR A 41 10.10 13.75 16.82
CA THR A 41 9.15 14.10 17.87
C THR A 41 8.94 15.59 17.84
N VAL A 42 7.74 16.02 17.46
CA VAL A 42 7.31 17.42 17.60
C VAL A 42 7.07 17.66 19.08
N ASP A 43 8.14 17.98 19.79
CA ASP A 43 8.06 18.57 21.12
C ASP A 43 7.35 19.94 20.95
N PRO A 44 6.17 20.14 21.57
CA PRO A 44 5.46 21.41 21.46
C PRO A 44 6.25 22.59 22.02
N GLN A 45 7.27 22.36 22.85
CA GLN A 45 8.12 23.38 23.45
C GLN A 45 9.24 23.86 22.51
N TYR A 46 9.57 23.11 21.45
CA TYR A 46 10.71 23.39 20.54
C TYR A 46 10.35 23.34 19.05
N SER A 47 9.11 23.68 18.69
CA SER A 47 8.61 23.69 17.29
C SER A 47 9.43 24.52 16.29
N TYR A 48 10.17 25.52 16.76
CA TYR A 48 11.06 26.37 15.96
C TYR A 48 12.44 25.74 15.69
N LEU A 49 12.84 24.71 16.46
CA LEU A 49 14.12 23.99 16.30
C LEU A 49 13.95 22.68 15.50
N ARG A 50 13.34 22.79 14.31
CA ARG A 50 13.63 21.83 13.23
C ARG A 50 15.08 22.03 12.77
N ALA A 51 16.03 21.45 13.52
CA ALA A 51 17.40 21.32 13.07
C ALA A 51 17.40 20.55 11.73
N MET A 52 17.70 21.25 10.63
CA MET A 52 17.72 20.62 9.31
C MET A 52 18.81 19.56 9.27
N LEU A 53 18.44 18.33 8.90
CA LEU A 53 19.41 17.27 8.64
C LEU A 53 20.38 17.73 7.56
N THR A 54 21.68 17.66 7.85
CA THR A 54 22.70 17.84 6.80
C THR A 54 22.65 16.66 5.84
N GLN A 55 23.11 16.86 4.60
CA GLN A 55 23.11 15.82 3.58
C GLN A 55 23.87 14.56 4.02
N GLU A 56 24.92 14.72 4.84
CA GLU A 56 25.66 13.60 5.43
C GLU A 56 24.90 12.87 6.55
N GLN A 57 24.08 13.58 7.33
CA GLN A 57 23.23 12.97 8.36
C GLN A 57 22.11 12.18 7.69
N ALA A 58 21.44 12.77 6.69
CA ALA A 58 20.45 12.10 5.85
C ALA A 58 21.04 10.86 5.17
N HIS A 59 22.21 10.98 4.54
CA HIS A 59 22.89 9.83 3.91
C HIS A 59 23.25 8.74 4.93
N ARG A 60 23.78 9.09 6.11
CA ARG A 60 24.09 8.11 7.18
C ARG A 60 22.83 7.37 7.63
N ILE A 61 21.76 8.07 7.97
CA ILE A 61 20.47 7.48 8.38
C ILE A 61 19.93 6.57 7.27
N CYS A 62 19.83 7.06 6.03
CA CYS A 62 19.32 6.27 4.91
C CYS A 62 20.19 5.06 4.57
N SER A 63 21.50 5.14 4.76
CA SER A 63 22.43 4.04 4.48
C SER A 63 22.25 2.85 5.44
N SER A 64 21.89 3.10 6.70
CA SER A 64 21.66 2.08 7.74
C SER A 64 20.28 1.40 7.65
N LEU A 65 19.36 1.90 6.82
CA LEU A 65 18.04 1.28 6.61
C LEU A 65 18.18 0.01 5.75
N LEU A 66 18.60 -1.09 6.38
CA LEU A 66 18.91 -2.36 5.71
C LEU A 66 17.72 -2.90 4.89
N TYR A 67 16.49 -2.65 5.34
CA TYR A 67 15.24 -3.01 4.67
C TYR A 67 14.90 -2.17 3.43
N LEU A 68 15.66 -1.12 3.11
CA LEU A 68 15.57 -0.42 1.83
C LEU A 68 16.62 -0.95 0.84
N ASN A 69 16.26 -1.03 -0.44
CA ASN A 69 17.20 -1.38 -1.50
C ASN A 69 18.12 -0.19 -1.89
N GLU A 70 19.18 -0.45 -2.66
CA GLU A 70 20.16 0.55 -3.13
C GLU A 70 19.52 1.84 -3.69
N GLN A 71 18.47 1.70 -4.52
CA GLN A 71 17.77 2.82 -5.14
C GLN A 71 16.89 3.57 -4.12
N GLN A 72 16.21 2.83 -3.23
CA GLN A 72 15.40 3.43 -2.16
C GLN A 72 16.24 4.21 -1.14
N ARG A 73 17.46 3.74 -0.82
CA ARG A 73 18.40 4.48 0.04
C ARG A 73 18.88 5.78 -0.62
N ARG A 74 19.07 5.79 -1.95
CA ARG A 74 19.36 7.03 -2.70
C ARG A 74 18.21 8.02 -2.67
N VAL A 75 16.97 7.58 -2.93
CA VAL A 75 15.78 8.45 -2.86
C VAL A 75 15.55 8.97 -1.44
N CYS A 76 15.73 8.11 -0.42
CA CYS A 76 15.72 8.49 0.99
C CYS A 76 16.75 9.61 1.28
N ALA A 77 17.99 9.46 0.80
CA ALA A 77 19.05 10.44 1.05
C ALA A 77 18.81 11.76 0.28
N ALA A 78 18.11 11.74 -0.85
CA ALA A 78 17.70 12.94 -1.59
C ALA A 78 16.49 13.65 -0.98
N HIS A 79 15.56 12.90 -0.36
CA HIS A 79 14.29 13.40 0.16
C HIS A 79 13.99 12.88 1.58
N PRO A 80 14.85 13.16 2.58
CA PRO A 80 14.75 12.55 3.91
C PRO A 80 13.45 12.91 4.65
N TYR A 81 12.93 14.14 4.49
CA TYR A 81 11.68 14.54 5.11
C TYR A 81 10.46 13.80 4.51
N THR A 82 10.47 13.55 3.21
CA THR A 82 9.41 12.81 2.49
C THR A 82 9.29 11.36 2.97
N MET A 83 10.36 10.76 3.51
CA MET A 83 10.33 9.41 4.07
C MET A 83 9.40 9.26 5.29
N HIS A 84 9.06 10.35 5.99
CA HIS A 84 7.99 10.34 6.99
C HIS A 84 6.63 10.05 6.31
N SER A 85 6.31 10.77 5.22
CA SER A 85 5.10 10.57 4.43
C SER A 85 5.05 9.19 3.75
N VAL A 86 6.20 8.65 3.31
CA VAL A 86 6.30 7.24 2.87
C VAL A 86 5.82 6.29 3.97
N SER A 87 6.31 6.47 5.20
CA SER A 87 5.95 5.64 6.36
C SER A 87 4.45 5.71 6.69
N VAL A 88 3.87 6.91 6.64
CA VAL A 88 2.41 7.13 6.79
C VAL A 88 1.62 6.44 5.68
N GLY A 89 2.08 6.54 4.43
CA GLY A 89 1.45 5.90 3.27
C GLY A 89 1.38 4.38 3.36
N VAL A 90 2.46 3.73 3.84
CA VAL A 90 2.44 2.27 4.06
C VAL A 90 1.47 1.90 5.18
N ARG A 91 1.48 2.60 6.32
CA ARG A 91 0.55 2.32 7.44
C ARG A 91 -0.91 2.43 7.01
N LEU A 92 -1.22 3.46 6.23
CA LEU A 92 -2.55 3.69 5.67
C LEU A 92 -2.95 2.60 4.66
N ALA A 93 -2.06 2.22 3.75
CA ALA A 93 -2.29 1.13 2.80
C ALA A 93 -2.50 -0.23 3.47
N ILE A 94 -1.74 -0.56 4.51
CA ILE A 94 -1.90 -1.81 5.27
C ILE A 94 -3.23 -1.82 6.01
N ALA A 95 -3.61 -0.73 6.68
CA ALA A 95 -4.89 -0.63 7.39
C ALA A 95 -6.09 -0.79 6.44
N GLU A 96 -6.04 -0.17 5.26
CA GLU A 96 -7.06 -0.31 4.21
C GLU A 96 -7.06 -1.71 3.59
N CYS A 97 -5.91 -2.35 3.41
CA CYS A 97 -5.80 -3.74 2.97
C CYS A 97 -6.44 -4.71 3.98
N GLN A 98 -6.12 -4.56 5.27
CA GLN A 98 -6.78 -5.30 6.36
C GLN A 98 -8.29 -5.04 6.39
N TRP A 99 -8.71 -3.79 6.17
CA TRP A 99 -10.14 -3.44 6.13
C TRP A 99 -10.87 -4.12 4.97
N GLN A 100 -10.33 -4.09 3.74
CA GLN A 100 -10.96 -4.73 2.58
C GLN A 100 -10.97 -6.26 2.67
N PHE A 101 -9.92 -6.86 3.24
CA PHE A 101 -9.77 -8.31 3.33
C PHE A 101 -10.27 -8.93 4.65
N ARG A 102 -10.78 -8.15 5.60
CA ARG A 102 -11.34 -8.66 6.87
C ARG A 102 -12.32 -9.85 6.76
N PRO A 103 -13.20 -9.98 5.73
CA PRO A 103 -14.07 -11.16 5.63
C PRO A 103 -13.40 -12.35 4.93
N GLU A 104 -12.31 -12.16 4.19
CA GLU A 104 -11.70 -13.22 3.37
C GLU A 104 -10.75 -14.11 4.18
N ARG A 105 -10.52 -15.34 3.68
CA ARG A 105 -9.66 -16.35 4.32
C ARG A 105 -8.22 -15.84 4.51
N TRP A 106 -7.70 -15.10 3.53
CA TRP A 106 -6.56 -14.21 3.73
C TRP A 106 -7.08 -12.82 4.08
N ASN A 107 -6.66 -12.28 5.21
CA ASN A 107 -7.20 -11.04 5.79
C ASN A 107 -6.22 -9.85 5.77
N CYS A 108 -5.15 -9.95 4.96
CA CYS A 108 -4.06 -8.97 4.90
C CYS A 108 -3.42 -8.61 6.26
N THR A 109 -3.42 -9.51 7.26
CA THR A 109 -2.63 -9.32 8.48
C THR A 109 -1.12 -9.33 8.16
N PRO A 110 -0.35 -8.29 8.55
CA PRO A 110 1.11 -8.32 8.50
C PRO A 110 1.65 -9.45 9.38
N ILE A 111 2.28 -10.45 8.75
CA ILE A 111 3.07 -11.45 9.45
C ILE A 111 4.44 -10.86 9.71
N ARG A 112 4.89 -10.94 10.96
CA ARG A 112 6.30 -10.79 11.34
C ARG A 112 6.94 -12.17 11.29
N GLY A 113 8.14 -12.29 10.71
CA GLY A 113 8.85 -13.56 10.67
C GLY A 113 9.11 -14.13 12.08
N ALA A 114 9.20 -15.45 12.19
CA ALA A 114 9.51 -16.12 13.48
C ALA A 114 10.91 -15.75 14.03
N ASN A 115 11.78 -15.20 13.19
CA ASN A 115 13.04 -14.57 13.58
C ASN A 115 12.87 -13.05 13.52
N GLU A 116 13.00 -12.36 14.65
CA GLU A 116 12.85 -10.90 14.76
C GLU A 116 13.89 -10.11 13.94
N SER A 117 14.98 -10.76 13.54
CA SER A 117 16.05 -10.22 12.70
C SER A 117 15.69 -10.10 11.21
N ALA A 118 14.58 -10.68 10.77
CA ALA A 118 14.07 -10.49 9.41
C ALA A 118 13.16 -9.25 9.37
N PHE A 119 13.53 -8.24 8.57
CA PHE A 119 12.72 -7.02 8.32
C PHE A 119 11.46 -7.28 7.47
N ASP A 120 10.84 -8.45 7.63
CA ASP A 120 9.96 -9.03 6.63
C ASP A 120 8.49 -8.87 7.02
N ILE A 121 7.77 -8.06 6.24
CA ILE A 121 6.33 -7.81 6.36
C ILE A 121 5.64 -8.43 5.14
N PHE A 122 4.64 -9.29 5.40
CA PHE A 122 3.96 -10.16 4.42
C PHE A 122 4.82 -11.26 3.78
N GLY A 123 6.15 -11.15 3.80
CA GLY A 123 7.07 -12.23 3.44
C GLY A 123 6.88 -12.81 2.05
N THR A 124 6.77 -14.13 2.00
CA THR A 124 6.59 -14.90 0.76
C THR A 124 5.33 -14.50 -0.02
N MET A 125 4.36 -13.81 0.60
CA MET A 125 3.20 -13.25 -0.09
C MET A 125 3.59 -12.25 -1.19
N LEU A 126 4.53 -11.34 -0.94
CA LEU A 126 4.97 -10.35 -1.95
C LEU A 126 5.54 -11.05 -3.19
N LYS A 127 6.33 -12.10 -2.97
CA LYS A 127 6.99 -12.91 -4.01
C LYS A 127 6.05 -13.93 -4.67
N SER A 128 4.85 -14.12 -4.13
CA SER A 128 3.92 -15.18 -4.55
C SER A 128 3.32 -14.95 -5.93
N GLY A 129 3.16 -13.69 -6.37
CA GLY A 129 2.61 -13.35 -7.69
C GLY A 129 1.17 -13.85 -7.93
N ASN A 130 0.37 -13.92 -6.87
CA ASN A 130 -1.05 -14.30 -6.89
C ASN A 130 -1.97 -13.06 -6.96
N ARG A 131 -3.28 -13.22 -6.72
CA ARG A 131 -4.23 -12.08 -6.76
C ARG A 131 -4.04 -11.14 -5.56
N GLU A 132 -3.68 -11.70 -4.41
CA GLU A 132 -3.55 -10.97 -3.14
C GLU A 132 -2.27 -10.12 -3.12
N SER A 133 -1.16 -10.63 -3.68
CA SER A 133 0.06 -9.86 -3.92
C SER A 133 -0.13 -8.76 -4.96
N ALA A 134 -0.94 -9.00 -5.99
CA ALA A 134 -1.29 -7.99 -6.99
C ALA A 134 -2.08 -6.81 -6.38
N PHE A 135 -2.97 -7.09 -5.43
CA PHE A 135 -3.64 -6.04 -4.65
C PHE A 135 -2.66 -5.31 -3.72
N LEU A 136 -1.72 -6.02 -3.06
CA LEU A 136 -0.71 -5.43 -2.18
C LEU A 136 0.18 -4.40 -2.90
N GLU A 137 0.68 -4.71 -4.10
CA GLU A 137 1.47 -3.76 -4.91
C GLU A 137 0.67 -2.49 -5.24
N ALA A 138 -0.60 -2.65 -5.62
CA ALA A 138 -1.47 -1.54 -5.97
C ALA A 138 -1.84 -0.66 -4.76
N ILE A 139 -2.26 -1.26 -3.65
CA ILE A 139 -2.69 -0.51 -2.46
C ILE A 139 -1.51 0.20 -1.77
N THR A 140 -0.33 -0.42 -1.72
CA THR A 140 0.87 0.19 -1.13
C THR A 140 1.41 1.33 -1.98
N THR A 141 1.37 1.22 -3.31
CA THR A 141 1.72 2.32 -4.22
C THR A 141 0.69 3.45 -4.17
N ALA A 142 -0.61 3.12 -4.11
CA ALA A 142 -1.66 4.13 -3.94
C ALA A 142 -1.51 4.89 -2.61
N GLY A 143 -1.18 4.20 -1.51
CA GLY A 143 -0.95 4.82 -0.20
C GLY A 143 0.29 5.70 -0.17
N LEU A 144 1.37 5.28 -0.84
CA LEU A 144 2.58 6.07 -1.05
C LEU A 144 2.27 7.39 -1.78
N VAL A 145 1.57 7.33 -2.92
CA VAL A 145 1.18 8.52 -3.68
C VAL A 145 0.23 9.39 -2.85
N HIS A 146 -0.81 8.83 -2.24
CA HIS A 146 -1.79 9.56 -1.42
C HIS A 146 -1.13 10.33 -0.27
N ALA A 147 -0.23 9.68 0.49
CA ALA A 147 0.41 10.32 1.64
C ALA A 147 1.38 11.43 1.23
N ILE A 148 2.15 11.25 0.16
CA ILE A 148 3.06 12.29 -0.36
C ILE A 148 2.25 13.48 -0.89
N VAL A 149 1.24 13.23 -1.73
CA VAL A 149 0.38 14.27 -2.30
C VAL A 149 -0.32 15.08 -1.20
N THR A 150 -0.91 14.40 -0.22
CA THR A 150 -1.53 15.04 0.95
C THR A 150 -0.52 15.89 1.73
N ALA A 151 0.72 15.43 1.88
CA ALA A 151 1.76 16.18 2.59
C ALA A 151 2.25 17.40 1.78
N CYS A 152 2.25 17.35 0.45
CA CYS A 152 2.49 18.51 -0.41
C CYS A 152 1.38 19.57 -0.28
N THR A 153 0.11 19.17 -0.30
CA THR A 153 -1.02 20.12 -0.27
C THR A 153 -1.39 20.63 1.12
N THR A 154 -0.95 19.94 2.18
CA THR A 154 -0.98 20.46 3.56
C THR A 154 0.25 21.28 3.95
N GLY A 155 1.24 21.46 3.05
CA GLY A 155 2.47 22.21 3.33
C GLY A 155 3.43 21.53 4.32
N ASN A 156 3.27 20.22 4.56
CA ASN A 156 4.13 19.45 5.47
C ASN A 156 5.49 19.08 4.86
N LEU A 157 5.62 19.16 3.52
CA LEU A 157 6.87 18.97 2.78
C LEU A 157 7.31 20.27 2.12
N THR A 158 8.63 20.50 2.08
CA THR A 158 9.28 21.62 1.37
C THR A 158 9.49 21.36 -0.11
N ASP A 159 9.63 20.08 -0.47
CA ASP A 159 10.09 19.62 -1.78
C ASP A 159 8.99 19.69 -2.87
N CYS A 160 7.77 20.03 -2.46
CA CYS A 160 6.57 20.07 -3.30
C CYS A 160 5.51 21.01 -2.70
N SER A 161 4.58 21.46 -3.55
CA SER A 161 3.43 22.30 -3.18
C SER A 161 2.23 21.96 -4.06
N CYS A 162 1.11 22.66 -3.86
CA CYS A 162 -0.09 22.58 -4.70
C CYS A 162 0.22 22.66 -6.20
N ASP A 163 -0.52 21.91 -7.03
CA ASP A 163 -0.53 22.16 -8.47
C ASP A 163 -1.33 23.44 -8.76
N MET A 164 -0.60 24.50 -9.14
CA MET A 164 -1.16 25.80 -9.50
C MET A 164 -1.39 25.95 -11.01
N SER A 165 -1.02 24.95 -11.83
CA SER A 165 -0.95 25.07 -13.30
C SER A 165 -2.27 25.38 -14.01
N LYS A 166 -3.40 25.19 -13.32
CA LYS A 166 -4.76 25.47 -13.83
C LYS A 166 -5.42 26.67 -13.15
N ASN A 167 -4.86 27.23 -12.09
CA ASN A 167 -5.55 28.25 -11.30
C ASN A 167 -5.81 29.52 -12.12
N GLY A 168 -7.03 30.06 -11.99
CA GLY A 168 -7.52 31.19 -12.80
C GLY A 168 -8.12 30.80 -14.14
N LEU A 169 -7.86 29.58 -14.66
CA LEU A 169 -8.49 29.10 -15.89
C LEU A 169 -9.97 28.80 -15.67
N GLU A 170 -10.79 29.03 -16.70
CA GLU A 170 -12.17 28.55 -16.71
C GLU A 170 -12.23 27.09 -17.14
N GLY A 171 -13.11 26.34 -16.50
CA GLY A 171 -13.44 24.97 -16.84
C GLY A 171 -14.87 24.89 -17.35
N PHE A 172 -15.05 24.20 -18.47
CA PHE A 172 -16.32 24.02 -19.14
C PHE A 172 -16.60 22.52 -19.32
N GLN A 173 -17.84 22.11 -19.06
CA GLN A 173 -18.30 20.75 -19.34
C GLN A 173 -19.67 20.76 -20.02
N VAL A 174 -19.64 20.45 -21.32
CA VAL A 174 -20.83 20.00 -22.05
C VAL A 174 -21.28 18.68 -21.44
N LYS A 175 -22.55 18.61 -21.02
CA LYS A 175 -23.16 17.38 -20.51
C LYS A 175 -23.81 16.60 -21.65
N SER A 176 -23.95 15.29 -21.47
CA SER A 176 -24.36 14.36 -22.53
C SER A 176 -25.87 14.18 -22.68
N ARG A 177 -26.70 15.05 -22.09
CA ARG A 177 -28.16 15.01 -22.13
C ARG A 177 -28.74 16.41 -22.38
N PRO A 178 -29.85 16.57 -23.13
CA PRO A 178 -30.41 17.88 -23.45
C PRO A 178 -30.93 18.66 -22.23
N ASP A 179 -31.51 17.96 -21.26
CA ASP A 179 -32.19 18.55 -20.09
C ASP A 179 -31.21 19.03 -18.99
N ASP A 180 -29.91 18.86 -19.22
CA ASP A 180 -28.88 18.89 -18.19
C ASP A 180 -27.97 20.11 -18.41
N ALA A 181 -28.25 21.21 -17.67
CA ALA A 181 -27.62 22.51 -17.87
C ALA A 181 -26.08 22.43 -17.92
N SER A 182 -25.48 23.15 -18.88
CA SER A 182 -24.03 23.22 -19.08
C SER A 182 -23.33 23.73 -17.83
N GLU A 183 -22.23 23.08 -17.46
CA GLU A 183 -21.56 23.35 -16.19
C GLU A 183 -20.26 24.13 -16.39
N ASN A 184 -20.24 25.37 -15.89
CA ASN A 184 -19.07 26.23 -15.84
C ASN A 184 -18.48 26.19 -14.42
N TRP A 185 -17.16 26.35 -14.30
CA TRP A 185 -16.47 26.62 -13.03
C TRP A 185 -15.17 27.38 -13.28
N ARG A 186 -14.58 27.95 -12.24
CA ARG A 186 -13.20 28.45 -12.27
C ARG A 186 -12.28 27.52 -11.50
N TRP A 187 -11.08 27.28 -12.02
CA TRP A 187 -10.05 26.52 -11.31
C TRP A 187 -9.39 27.42 -10.27
N GLY A 188 -9.25 26.93 -9.03
CA GLY A 188 -8.69 27.71 -7.93
C GLY A 188 -8.62 26.95 -6.61
N GLY A 189 -7.93 27.54 -5.63
CA GLY A 189 -7.56 26.86 -4.40
C GLY A 189 -6.26 26.05 -4.56
N CYS A 190 -6.08 25.03 -3.74
CA CYS A 190 -4.94 24.12 -3.81
C CYS A 190 -5.36 22.83 -4.53
N SER A 191 -4.85 22.57 -5.73
CA SER A 191 -5.00 21.26 -6.37
C SER A 191 -3.90 20.30 -5.93
N ASP A 192 -4.25 19.03 -5.79
CA ASP A 192 -3.32 17.96 -5.43
C ASP A 192 -2.27 17.73 -6.52
N ASN A 193 -0.98 17.83 -6.16
CA ASN A 193 0.16 17.65 -7.05
C ASN A 193 0.48 16.15 -7.26
N ILE A 194 -0.50 15.45 -7.85
CA ILE A 194 -0.45 14.00 -8.09
C ILE A 194 0.70 13.62 -9.03
N ARG A 195 1.11 14.54 -9.92
CA ARG A 195 2.29 14.37 -10.77
C ARG A 195 3.58 14.20 -9.95
N TYR A 196 3.80 15.02 -8.92
CA TYR A 196 4.95 14.87 -8.03
C TYR A 196 4.93 13.52 -7.31
N GLY A 197 3.78 13.13 -6.73
CA GLY A 197 3.61 11.85 -6.04
C GLY A 197 3.90 10.64 -6.93
N ILE A 198 3.42 10.63 -8.18
CA ILE A 198 3.69 9.56 -9.16
C ILE A 198 5.17 9.54 -9.58
N ILE A 199 5.83 10.70 -9.73
CA ILE A 199 7.27 10.75 -10.04
C ILE A 199 8.09 10.17 -8.88
N PHE A 200 7.78 10.54 -7.62
CA PHE A 200 8.43 9.97 -6.45
C PHE A 200 8.23 8.45 -6.37
N ALA A 201 6.99 7.98 -6.55
CA ALA A 201 6.67 6.54 -6.52
C ALA A 201 7.48 5.76 -7.58
N ARG A 202 7.64 6.31 -8.79
CA ARG A 202 8.47 5.69 -9.85
C ARG A 202 9.97 5.69 -9.53
N GLU A 203 10.50 6.74 -8.91
CA GLU A 203 11.89 6.75 -8.47
C GLU A 203 12.15 5.80 -7.28
N PHE A 204 11.18 5.62 -6.39
CA PHE A 204 11.29 4.80 -5.18
C PHE A 204 10.95 3.31 -5.38
N LEU A 205 9.99 2.98 -6.27
CA LEU A 205 9.53 1.62 -6.56
C LEU A 205 9.98 1.16 -7.96
N ASP A 206 9.38 1.70 -9.02
CA ASP A 206 9.59 1.25 -10.41
C ASP A 206 11.06 1.09 -10.77
N LYS A 207 11.91 2.06 -10.42
CA LYS A 207 13.27 2.18 -10.93
C LYS A 207 14.17 1.01 -10.55
N HIS A 208 13.95 0.40 -9.38
CA HIS A 208 14.63 -0.84 -9.00
C HIS A 208 14.11 -2.03 -9.83
N VAL A 209 12.79 -2.18 -9.93
CA VAL A 209 12.13 -3.28 -10.65
C VAL A 209 12.44 -3.23 -12.16
N ARG A 210 12.54 -2.04 -12.75
CA ARG A 210 12.98 -1.82 -14.14
C ARG A 210 14.44 -2.22 -14.36
N LYS A 211 15.34 -1.97 -13.40
CA LYS A 211 16.75 -2.44 -13.43
C LYS A 211 16.81 -3.97 -13.37
N GLN A 212 16.05 -4.59 -12.46
CA GLN A 212 15.91 -6.06 -12.36
C GLN A 212 15.37 -6.66 -13.67
N PHE A 213 14.33 -6.08 -14.27
CA PHE A 213 13.80 -6.54 -15.57
C PHE A 213 14.80 -6.38 -16.72
N GLN A 214 15.61 -5.32 -16.69
CA GLN A 214 16.66 -5.11 -17.69
C GLN A 214 17.74 -6.21 -17.63
N GLN A 215 18.08 -6.68 -16.42
CA GLN A 215 19.06 -7.74 -16.18
C GLN A 215 18.48 -9.15 -16.38
N ASN A 216 17.40 -9.47 -15.66
CA ASN A 216 16.90 -10.84 -15.49
C ASN A 216 15.83 -11.25 -16.51
N LYS A 217 15.14 -10.28 -17.14
CA LYS A 217 13.98 -10.48 -18.03
C LYS A 217 12.82 -11.26 -17.39
N ASP A 218 12.66 -11.24 -16.06
CA ASP A 218 11.54 -11.94 -15.44
C ASP A 218 10.22 -11.19 -15.72
N SER A 219 9.25 -11.94 -16.23
CA SER A 219 7.86 -11.51 -16.35
C SER A 219 7.21 -11.08 -15.02
N ARG A 220 7.75 -11.46 -13.86
CA ARG A 220 7.32 -10.98 -12.53
C ARG A 220 7.49 -9.46 -12.40
N ASP A 221 8.62 -8.95 -12.85
CA ASP A 221 8.97 -7.52 -12.75
C ASP A 221 7.96 -6.67 -13.53
N LEU A 222 7.51 -7.14 -14.69
CA LEU A 222 6.45 -6.53 -15.49
C LEU A 222 5.06 -6.60 -14.82
N VAL A 223 4.81 -7.60 -13.97
CA VAL A 223 3.56 -7.74 -13.20
C VAL A 223 3.54 -6.74 -12.03
N ILE A 224 4.67 -6.59 -11.34
CA ILE A 224 4.84 -5.57 -10.31
C ILE A 224 4.63 -4.18 -10.91
N LEU A 225 5.36 -3.83 -11.98
CA LEU A 225 5.24 -2.54 -12.66
C LEU A 225 3.85 -2.21 -13.21
N HIS A 226 3.04 -3.22 -13.58
CA HIS A 226 1.65 -3.02 -13.99
C HIS A 226 0.76 -2.73 -12.78
N ASN A 227 0.88 -3.48 -11.69
CA ASN A 227 0.06 -3.28 -10.49
C ASN A 227 0.42 -1.99 -9.72
N GLN A 228 1.64 -1.47 -9.91
CA GLN A 228 2.08 -0.17 -9.36
C GLN A 228 1.58 1.04 -10.19
N GLU A 229 0.86 0.84 -11.30
CA GLU A 229 0.32 1.96 -12.11
C GLU A 229 -0.96 2.56 -11.49
N VAL A 230 -0.78 3.62 -10.70
CA VAL A 230 -1.87 4.33 -10.00
C VAL A 230 -2.40 5.50 -10.83
N GLU A 231 -3.67 5.43 -11.22
CA GLU A 231 -4.43 6.56 -11.78
C GLU A 231 -5.79 6.68 -11.08
N ASN A 232 -5.99 7.77 -10.33
CA ASN A 232 -7.28 8.09 -9.68
C ASN A 232 -7.32 9.57 -9.26
N MET A 233 -8.06 10.40 -9.98
CA MET A 233 -8.22 11.84 -9.72
C MET A 233 -9.70 12.22 -9.71
N LYS A 234 -10.12 13.13 -8.83
CA LYS A 234 -11.48 13.70 -8.84
C LYS A 234 -11.44 15.23 -8.88
N ARG A 235 -12.42 15.84 -9.54
CA ARG A 235 -12.68 17.29 -9.49
C ARG A 235 -13.53 17.56 -8.25
N HIS A 236 -12.99 18.28 -7.28
CA HIS A 236 -13.74 18.78 -6.12
C HIS A 236 -14.08 20.25 -6.35
N CYS A 237 -15.26 20.67 -5.90
CA CYS A 237 -15.79 22.01 -6.14
C CYS A 237 -16.45 22.58 -4.88
N ARG A 238 -16.31 23.89 -4.68
CA ARG A 238 -17.07 24.68 -3.70
C ARG A 238 -17.96 25.67 -4.42
N CYS A 239 -19.24 25.69 -4.06
CA CYS A 239 -20.21 26.68 -4.54
C CYS A 239 -20.15 27.94 -3.68
N HIS A 240 -20.38 29.10 -4.31
CA HIS A 240 -20.20 30.43 -3.72
C HIS A 240 -21.42 31.36 -3.89
N GLY A 241 -22.52 30.88 -4.46
CA GLY A 241 -23.74 31.67 -4.66
C GLY A 241 -24.60 31.82 -3.41
N ILE A 242 -25.57 32.74 -3.50
CA ILE A 242 -26.47 33.12 -2.40
C ILE A 242 -27.24 31.89 -1.91
N SER A 243 -27.39 31.75 -0.59
CA SER A 243 -28.04 30.61 0.08
C SER A 243 -27.46 29.23 -0.30
N GLY A 244 -26.21 29.18 -0.79
CA GLY A 244 -25.54 27.94 -1.20
C GLY A 244 -25.74 27.56 -2.67
N SER A 245 -26.27 28.44 -3.52
CA SER A 245 -26.42 28.17 -4.96
C SER A 245 -25.06 27.94 -5.64
N CYS A 246 -25.06 27.13 -6.71
CA CYS A 246 -23.86 26.75 -7.45
C CYS A 246 -23.63 27.54 -8.75
N GLU A 247 -24.30 28.69 -8.89
CA GLU A 247 -24.20 29.62 -10.03
C GLU A 247 -22.75 30.07 -10.27
N MET A 248 -22.03 30.40 -9.19
CA MET A 248 -20.57 30.50 -9.21
C MET A 248 -19.97 29.40 -8.35
N LYS A 249 -18.98 28.68 -8.90
CA LYS A 249 -18.22 27.66 -8.15
C LYS A 249 -16.75 27.61 -8.55
N THR A 250 -15.91 27.35 -7.55
CA THR A 250 -14.46 27.18 -7.68
C THR A 250 -14.12 25.71 -7.52
N CYS A 251 -13.29 25.14 -8.39
CA CYS A 251 -12.91 23.74 -8.33
C CYS A 251 -11.38 23.53 -8.33
N TRP A 252 -10.95 22.45 -7.69
CA TRP A 252 -9.57 21.96 -7.65
C TRP A 252 -9.54 20.47 -7.96
N GLN A 253 -8.36 19.96 -8.32
CA GLN A 253 -8.16 18.50 -8.37
C GLN A 253 -7.82 17.99 -6.97
N GLN A 254 -8.41 16.86 -6.58
CA GLN A 254 -8.06 16.17 -5.34
C GLN A 254 -7.95 14.66 -5.60
N MET A 255 -7.03 14.01 -4.90
CA MET A 255 -6.96 12.56 -4.85
C MET A 255 -8.15 12.04 -4.00
N PRO A 256 -8.84 10.96 -4.41
CA PRO A 256 -9.89 10.37 -3.59
C PRO A 256 -9.35 9.92 -2.23
N LYS A 257 -10.19 9.96 -1.19
CA LYS A 257 -9.85 9.40 0.12
C LYS A 257 -9.38 7.95 -0.05
N MET A 258 -8.33 7.55 0.67
CA MET A 258 -7.74 6.21 0.51
C MET A 258 -8.78 5.06 0.59
N LYS A 259 -9.81 5.18 1.44
CA LYS A 259 -10.94 4.25 1.47
C LYS A 259 -11.62 4.05 0.09
N GLU A 260 -11.90 5.13 -0.63
CA GLU A 260 -12.52 5.06 -1.95
C GLU A 260 -11.58 4.39 -2.97
N VAL A 261 -10.27 4.61 -2.83
CA VAL A 261 -9.24 3.94 -3.63
C VAL A 261 -9.14 2.45 -3.28
N SER A 262 -9.23 2.08 -2.00
CA SER A 262 -9.19 0.69 -1.54
C SER A 262 -10.43 -0.09 -1.97
N GLU A 263 -11.62 0.53 -1.91
CA GLU A 263 -12.88 -0.03 -2.43
C GLU A 263 -12.82 -0.25 -3.95
N GLN A 264 -12.27 0.70 -4.71
CA GLN A 264 -12.09 0.57 -6.16
C GLN A 264 -11.04 -0.50 -6.53
N LEU A 265 -9.91 -0.55 -5.84
CA LEU A 265 -8.91 -1.61 -6.02
C LEU A 265 -9.47 -2.98 -5.62
N LYS A 266 -10.38 -3.07 -4.63
CA LYS A 266 -11.03 -4.31 -4.25
C LYS A 266 -12.01 -4.78 -5.32
N LEU A 267 -12.76 -3.86 -5.94
CA LEU A 267 -13.56 -4.17 -7.14
C LEU A 267 -12.71 -4.65 -8.32
N PHE A 268 -11.51 -4.09 -8.54
CA PHE A 268 -10.58 -4.58 -9.55
C PHE A 268 -10.02 -5.97 -9.22
N TYR A 269 -9.67 -6.24 -7.95
CA TYR A 269 -9.29 -7.58 -7.49
C TYR A 269 -10.43 -8.58 -7.72
N ASP A 270 -11.66 -8.27 -7.32
CA ASP A 270 -12.81 -9.17 -7.40
C ASP A 270 -13.26 -9.46 -8.84
N ARG A 271 -13.35 -8.41 -9.68
CA ARG A 271 -14.02 -8.47 -10.99
C ARG A 271 -13.08 -8.33 -12.19
N SER A 272 -11.83 -7.96 -11.99
CA SER A 272 -10.91 -7.57 -13.07
C SER A 272 -9.46 -8.01 -12.83
N SER A 273 -9.25 -9.04 -12.01
CA SER A 273 -7.93 -9.68 -11.84
C SER A 273 -7.64 -10.64 -13.00
N ILE A 274 -6.58 -10.40 -13.76
CA ILE A 274 -6.27 -11.13 -15.01
C ILE A 274 -5.00 -11.98 -14.87
N GLN A 275 -5.10 -13.29 -15.13
CA GLN A 275 -3.92 -14.16 -15.15
C GLN A 275 -3.10 -13.95 -16.43
N VAL A 276 -1.81 -13.65 -16.30
CA VAL A 276 -0.88 -13.40 -17.41
C VAL A 276 0.13 -14.56 -17.61
N THR A 277 0.92 -14.51 -18.69
CA THR A 277 1.90 -15.57 -19.02
C THR A 277 3.28 -15.34 -18.39
N LYS A 278 3.82 -16.39 -17.73
CA LYS A 278 5.20 -16.43 -17.18
C LYS A 278 6.35 -16.38 -18.20
N ARG A 279 6.05 -16.14 -19.49
CA ARG A 279 7.03 -16.17 -20.60
C ARG A 279 7.11 -14.81 -21.33
N ALA A 280 6.62 -13.74 -20.70
CA ALA A 280 6.54 -12.41 -21.28
C ALA A 280 7.89 -11.68 -21.27
N LYS A 281 8.64 -11.74 -22.39
CA LYS A 281 9.98 -11.10 -22.53
C LYS A 281 9.98 -9.58 -22.81
N ARG A 282 8.83 -8.92 -23.02
CA ARG A 282 8.75 -7.46 -23.34
C ARG A 282 7.45 -6.76 -22.96
N LYS A 283 6.30 -7.43 -23.13
CA LYS A 283 4.98 -6.95 -22.70
C LYS A 283 4.16 -8.14 -22.19
N LEU A 284 3.45 -7.94 -21.09
CA LEU A 284 2.52 -8.93 -20.55
C LEU A 284 1.41 -9.25 -21.55
N ARG A 285 0.90 -10.48 -21.48
CA ARG A 285 -0.28 -10.93 -22.23
C ARG A 285 -1.13 -11.82 -21.35
N ARG A 286 -2.45 -11.72 -21.54
CA ARG A 286 -3.46 -12.59 -20.95
C ARG A 286 -3.12 -14.07 -21.23
N LYS A 287 -3.33 -14.93 -20.24
CA LYS A 287 -2.98 -16.37 -20.33
C LYS A 287 -3.87 -17.11 -21.33
N ASN A 288 -5.17 -16.79 -21.35
CA ASN A 288 -6.13 -17.34 -22.31
C ASN A 288 -5.67 -17.08 -23.75
N LYS A 289 -5.64 -18.14 -24.60
CA LYS A 289 -5.13 -18.07 -25.98
C LYS A 289 -5.89 -17.06 -26.83
N TYR A 290 -7.21 -17.01 -26.69
CA TYR A 290 -8.09 -16.17 -27.52
C TYR A 290 -7.92 -14.68 -27.18
N GLU A 291 -7.72 -14.35 -25.90
CA GLU A 291 -7.59 -12.97 -25.42
C GLU A 291 -6.17 -12.36 -25.59
N ARG A 292 -5.17 -13.11 -26.09
CA ARG A 292 -3.76 -12.63 -26.20
C ARG A 292 -3.52 -11.42 -27.10
N LYS A 293 -4.53 -10.99 -27.86
CA LYS A 293 -4.55 -9.75 -28.65
C LYS A 293 -5.12 -8.56 -27.86
N ILE A 294 -5.97 -8.80 -26.86
CA ILE A 294 -6.60 -7.77 -26.04
C ILE A 294 -5.55 -7.17 -25.10
N PRO A 295 -5.29 -5.85 -25.12
CA PRO A 295 -4.37 -5.23 -24.19
C PRO A 295 -4.86 -5.37 -22.75
N LEU A 296 -3.94 -5.29 -21.79
CA LEU A 296 -4.26 -5.09 -20.39
C LEU A 296 -4.54 -3.59 -20.16
N ARG A 297 -5.51 -3.28 -19.31
CA ARG A 297 -5.89 -1.93 -18.89
C ARG A 297 -5.27 -1.61 -17.53
N ILE A 298 -5.16 -0.32 -17.20
CA ILE A 298 -4.77 0.15 -15.87
C ILE A 298 -5.81 -0.31 -14.82
N SER A 299 -7.09 -0.36 -15.21
CA SER A 299 -8.21 -0.85 -14.39
C SER A 299 -8.28 -2.38 -14.23
N GLU A 300 -7.17 -3.10 -14.41
CA GLU A 300 -7.08 -4.56 -14.29
C GLU A 300 -5.83 -4.93 -13.49
N LEU A 301 -5.98 -5.61 -12.35
CA LEU A 301 -4.85 -6.14 -11.60
C LEU A 301 -4.35 -7.43 -12.28
N VAL A 302 -3.03 -7.64 -12.35
CA VAL A 302 -2.44 -8.77 -13.09
C VAL A 302 -1.64 -9.70 -12.19
N TYR A 303 -1.75 -11.00 -12.44
CA TYR A 303 -1.13 -12.02 -11.60
C TYR A 303 -0.65 -13.24 -12.40
N GLN A 304 0.24 -14.05 -11.84
CA GLN A 304 0.83 -15.22 -12.51
C GLN A 304 0.43 -16.56 -11.90
N ASN A 305 0.38 -16.64 -10.57
CA ASN A 305 0.16 -17.87 -9.82
C ASN A 305 -1.28 -17.95 -9.28
N ARG A 306 -1.80 -19.16 -9.08
CA ARG A 306 -3.05 -19.31 -8.33
C ARG A 306 -2.77 -19.04 -6.86
N SER A 307 -3.72 -18.42 -6.16
CA SER A 307 -3.68 -18.25 -4.71
C SER A 307 -3.60 -19.62 -4.01
N PRO A 308 -2.83 -19.76 -2.91
CA PRO A 308 -2.73 -20.98 -2.13
C PRO A 308 -4.00 -21.25 -1.30
N ASN A 309 -4.05 -22.38 -0.60
CA ASN A 309 -5.15 -22.69 0.30
C ASN A 309 -4.99 -21.95 1.65
N TYR A 310 -5.61 -20.78 1.76
CA TYR A 310 -5.60 -19.96 2.98
C TYR A 310 -6.33 -20.56 4.20
N CYS A 311 -6.98 -21.72 4.08
CA CYS A 311 -7.71 -22.35 5.19
C CYS A 311 -6.80 -22.93 6.29
N VAL A 312 -5.58 -23.35 5.93
CA VAL A 312 -4.65 -24.09 6.80
C VAL A 312 -3.44 -23.21 7.12
N ARG A 313 -2.87 -23.37 8.32
CA ARG A 313 -1.64 -22.66 8.71
C ARG A 313 -0.42 -23.30 8.05
N ASP A 314 0.44 -22.47 7.47
CA ASP A 314 1.75 -22.84 6.95
C ASP A 314 2.72 -21.69 7.24
N ASP A 315 3.52 -21.84 8.29
CA ASP A 315 4.51 -20.84 8.72
C ASP A 315 5.65 -20.64 7.72
N LYS A 316 5.91 -21.60 6.82
CA LYS A 316 6.94 -21.47 5.76
C LYS A 316 6.42 -20.63 4.59
N MET A 317 5.13 -20.72 4.29
CA MET A 317 4.45 -19.90 3.27
C MET A 317 3.81 -18.62 3.84
N GLY A 318 3.99 -18.31 5.12
CA GLY A 318 3.37 -17.13 5.73
C GLY A 318 1.84 -17.18 5.64
N LEU A 319 1.24 -18.32 5.95
CA LEU A 319 -0.21 -18.50 5.97
C LEU A 319 -0.67 -18.75 7.41
N LEU A 320 -1.50 -17.87 7.97
CA LEU A 320 -1.99 -18.00 9.34
C LEU A 320 -3.08 -19.08 9.51
N GLY A 321 -3.70 -19.51 8.40
CA GLY A 321 -4.91 -20.33 8.41
C GLY A 321 -6.17 -19.54 8.83
N THR A 322 -7.30 -20.24 8.99
CA THR A 322 -8.56 -19.63 9.46
C THR A 322 -9.02 -20.09 10.84
N TYR A 323 -8.23 -20.92 11.52
CA TYR A 323 -8.53 -21.39 12.88
C TYR A 323 -8.73 -20.22 13.87
N GLY A 324 -9.73 -20.33 14.75
CA GLY A 324 -10.03 -19.33 15.79
C GLY A 324 -10.58 -18.00 15.29
N ARG A 325 -10.70 -17.78 13.97
CA ARG A 325 -11.28 -16.55 13.42
C ARG A 325 -12.77 -16.49 13.70
N GLN A 326 -13.26 -15.31 14.06
CA GLN A 326 -14.69 -15.02 14.12
C GLN A 326 -15.30 -15.14 12.71
N CYS A 327 -16.46 -15.78 12.63
CA CYS A 327 -17.23 -15.96 11.41
C CYS A 327 -18.70 -15.58 11.64
N ASN A 328 -19.45 -15.41 10.55
CA ASN A 328 -20.85 -15.05 10.61
C ASN A 328 -21.73 -16.22 10.14
N ARG A 329 -22.77 -16.57 10.91
CA ARG A 329 -23.68 -17.69 10.59
C ARG A 329 -24.83 -17.28 9.67
N THR A 330 -25.10 -15.98 9.52
CA THR A 330 -26.25 -15.47 8.76
C THR A 330 -25.91 -14.91 7.38
N THR A 331 -24.62 -14.72 7.06
CA THR A 331 -24.19 -14.23 5.74
C THR A 331 -23.88 -15.37 4.77
N LEU A 332 -24.03 -15.07 3.48
CA LEU A 332 -23.56 -15.87 2.34
C LEU A 332 -22.32 -15.24 1.66
N SER A 333 -21.66 -14.33 2.37
CA SER A 333 -20.45 -13.61 1.93
C SER A 333 -19.18 -14.33 2.43
N SER A 334 -17.99 -13.84 2.11
CA SER A 334 -16.71 -14.48 2.48
C SER A 334 -16.53 -14.70 4.00
N ASP A 335 -17.19 -13.89 4.84
CA ASP A 335 -17.21 -14.01 6.31
C ASP A 335 -18.11 -15.13 6.83
N SER A 336 -18.92 -15.74 5.96
CA SER A 336 -19.81 -16.86 6.28
C SER A 336 -19.01 -18.00 6.91
N CYS A 337 -19.51 -18.59 7.99
CA CYS A 337 -18.82 -19.68 8.69
C CYS A 337 -18.51 -20.88 7.78
N ASP A 338 -19.38 -21.20 6.81
CA ASP A 338 -19.16 -22.31 5.87
C ASP A 338 -17.97 -22.04 4.94
N LEU A 339 -17.84 -20.79 4.47
CA LEU A 339 -16.74 -20.35 3.61
C LEU A 339 -15.45 -20.08 4.39
N LEU A 340 -15.52 -19.39 5.52
CA LEU A 340 -14.33 -18.97 6.29
C LEU A 340 -13.70 -20.12 7.07
N CYS A 341 -14.52 -20.99 7.68
CA CYS A 341 -14.04 -22.15 8.43
C CYS A 341 -13.77 -23.37 7.54
N CYS A 342 -14.01 -23.25 6.23
CA CYS A 342 -13.63 -24.22 5.21
C CYS A 342 -14.15 -25.65 5.48
N GLY A 343 -15.40 -25.77 5.94
CA GLY A 343 -16.02 -27.06 6.27
C GLY A 343 -15.59 -27.72 7.59
N ARG A 344 -14.65 -27.13 8.36
CA ARG A 344 -14.27 -27.64 9.70
C ARG A 344 -15.32 -27.38 10.79
N GLY A 345 -16.34 -26.58 10.48
CA GLY A 345 -17.31 -26.07 11.44
C GLY A 345 -16.73 -24.98 12.35
N TYR A 346 -17.51 -24.62 13.36
CA TYR A 346 -17.23 -23.51 14.28
C TYR A 346 -17.72 -23.88 15.69
N ASP A 347 -17.10 -23.28 16.70
CA ASP A 347 -17.69 -23.19 18.04
C ASP A 347 -18.61 -21.98 18.12
N THR A 348 -19.63 -22.06 18.97
CA THR A 348 -20.51 -20.95 19.30
C THR A 348 -20.41 -20.66 20.79
N ARG A 349 -20.22 -19.39 21.16
CA ARG A 349 -20.13 -18.93 22.55
C ARG A 349 -21.07 -17.74 22.74
N LEU A 350 -21.86 -17.73 23.80
CA LEU A 350 -22.64 -16.57 24.18
C LEU A 350 -21.72 -15.54 24.82
N VAL A 351 -21.66 -14.33 24.27
CA VAL A 351 -20.79 -13.24 24.75
C VAL A 351 -21.64 -12.02 25.06
N THR A 352 -21.47 -11.45 26.25
CA THR A 352 -22.10 -10.20 26.64
C THR A 352 -21.33 -9.03 26.02
N LYS A 353 -21.90 -8.41 24.98
CA LYS A 353 -21.34 -7.24 24.30
C LYS A 353 -21.81 -5.96 24.98
N TYR A 354 -20.89 -5.09 25.36
CA TYR A 354 -21.17 -3.79 25.99
C TYR A 354 -21.10 -2.68 24.94
N GLU A 355 -22.16 -1.88 24.79
CA GLU A 355 -22.23 -0.79 23.83
C GLU A 355 -22.92 0.46 24.40
N ARG A 356 -22.63 1.62 23.82
CA ARG A 356 -23.33 2.87 24.12
C ARG A 356 -24.65 2.91 23.35
N CYS A 357 -25.75 2.95 24.07
CA CYS A 357 -27.11 2.84 23.55
C CYS A 357 -27.97 4.06 23.95
N HIS A 358 -29.13 4.21 23.30
CA HIS A 358 -30.10 5.28 23.57
C HIS A 358 -29.48 6.68 23.65
N CYS A 359 -28.48 6.94 22.80
CA CYS A 359 -27.73 8.18 22.77
C CYS A 359 -28.65 9.37 22.42
N LYS A 360 -28.69 10.38 23.28
CA LYS A 360 -29.38 11.65 23.07
C LYS A 360 -28.34 12.77 22.94
N PHE A 361 -28.47 13.56 21.87
CA PHE A 361 -27.77 14.83 21.78
C PHE A 361 -28.40 15.82 22.75
N VAL A 362 -27.59 16.40 23.62
CA VAL A 362 -27.97 17.52 24.49
C VAL A 362 -27.54 18.80 23.78
N TRP A 363 -28.51 19.66 23.48
CA TRP A 363 -28.22 20.97 22.91
C TRP A 363 -27.35 21.77 23.90
N CYS A 364 -26.34 22.47 23.39
CA CYS A 364 -25.06 22.74 24.09
C CYS A 364 -24.10 21.53 24.16
N CYS A 365 -23.89 20.90 22.99
CA CYS A 365 -22.60 20.33 22.55
C CYS A 365 -22.12 18.97 23.09
N TYR A 366 -22.95 18.14 23.73
CA TYR A 366 -22.53 16.77 24.10
C TYR A 366 -23.61 15.70 23.87
N VAL A 367 -23.18 14.44 23.75
CA VAL A 367 -24.06 13.28 23.57
C VAL A 367 -24.06 12.45 24.85
N THR A 368 -25.23 12.28 25.46
CA THR A 368 -25.43 11.39 26.61
C THR A 368 -25.92 10.04 26.11
N CYS A 369 -25.21 8.96 26.43
CA CYS A 369 -25.61 7.59 26.10
C CYS A 369 -25.75 6.78 27.38
N LYS A 370 -26.66 5.80 27.40
CA LYS A 370 -26.64 4.74 28.41
C LYS A 370 -25.61 3.68 28.02
N ALA A 371 -25.10 2.94 29.00
CA ALA A 371 -24.44 1.67 28.73
C ALA A 371 -25.53 0.60 28.63
N CYS A 372 -25.56 -0.15 27.52
CA CYS A 372 -26.34 -1.38 27.40
C CYS A 372 -25.38 -2.56 27.29
N ASN A 373 -25.85 -3.71 27.75
CA ASN A 373 -25.26 -5.00 27.46
C ASN A 373 -26.27 -5.87 26.70
N TRP A 374 -25.76 -6.65 25.75
CA TRP A 374 -26.55 -7.58 24.93
C TRP A 374 -25.82 -8.90 24.85
N ASN A 375 -26.51 -10.02 25.08
CA ASN A 375 -25.93 -11.34 24.89
C ASN A 375 -26.04 -11.72 23.41
N VAL A 376 -24.90 -11.94 22.76
CA VAL A 376 -24.81 -12.28 21.32
C VAL A 376 -24.10 -13.61 21.12
N GLU A 377 -24.53 -14.38 20.12
CA GLU A 377 -23.78 -15.55 19.66
C GLU A 377 -22.52 -15.08 18.93
N MET A 378 -21.35 -15.50 19.42
CA MET A 378 -20.08 -15.35 18.74
C MET A 378 -19.67 -16.72 18.19
N HIS A 379 -19.54 -16.82 16.86
CA HIS A 379 -19.09 -18.03 16.18
C HIS A 379 -17.59 -17.91 15.84
N THR A 380 -16.80 -18.95 16.11
CA THR A 380 -15.36 -19.00 15.84
C THR A 380 -14.95 -20.29 15.17
N CYS A 381 -14.20 -20.21 14.06
CA CYS A 381 -13.79 -21.37 13.27
C CYS A 381 -12.94 -22.39 14.04
N LYS A 382 -13.21 -23.67 13.78
CA LYS A 382 -12.32 -24.79 14.12
C LYS A 382 -11.22 -24.94 13.07
#